data_AF-A0A8X7SFF6-F1
#
_entry.id   AF-A0A8X7SFF6-F1
#
_cell.length_a   1.000
_cell.length_b   1.000
_cell.length_c   1.000
_cell.angle_alpha   90.00
_cell.angle_beta   90.00
_cell.angle_gamma   90.00
#
_symmetry.space_group_name_H-M   'P 1'
#
loop_
_entity.id
_entity.type
_entity.pdbx_description
1 polymer ?
#
loop_
_entity_poly.entity_id
_entity_poly.type
_entity_poly.pdbx_seq_one_letter_code
_entity_poly.pdbx_strand_id
1 'polypeptide(L)'
;MSKALFMRIFHRLSTEVEYFAPTEDAAGRSGLSPIQKCTAAIRQLAYGSGADTVDEYVRLGETKARNCLHQFTTAIIDLFGDEYLRRPTSEDLERLLHKGQQRGFPGMIGSIDCMHWEWKNCPTAWQGMYSRGTDKPTIVLEAVASYDLWIWHAFFGAPGTMNDLNILD
;
A
#
# COMPACT_ATOMS: atom_id res chain seq x y z
N MET A 1 -2.65 -6.99 -10.78
CA MET A 1 -1.19 -6.79 -10.89
C MET A 1 -0.66 -7.53 -12.12
N SER A 2 0.25 -6.95 -12.90
CA SER A 2 0.85 -7.66 -14.04
C SER A 2 1.84 -8.72 -13.56
N LYS A 3 2.00 -9.80 -14.34
CA LYS A 3 2.98 -10.86 -14.03
C LYS A 3 4.40 -10.31 -13.94
N ALA A 4 4.77 -9.38 -14.83
CA ALA A 4 6.09 -8.77 -14.85
C ALA A 4 6.40 -8.00 -13.57
N LEU A 5 5.44 -7.19 -13.09
CA LEU A 5 5.61 -6.45 -11.83
C LEU A 5 5.73 -7.39 -10.64
N PHE A 6 4.86 -8.42 -10.59
CA PHE A 6 4.95 -9.43 -9.53
C PHE A 6 6.32 -10.11 -9.50
N MET A 7 6.83 -10.55 -10.66
CA MET A 7 8.15 -11.18 -10.73
C MET A 7 9.28 -10.22 -10.32
N ARG A 8 9.21 -8.94 -10.70
CA ARG A 8 10.18 -7.91 -10.25
C ARG A 8 10.21 -7.81 -8.73
N ILE A 9 9.04 -7.72 -8.09
CA ILE A 9 8.91 -7.67 -6.63
C ILE A 9 9.47 -8.95 -6.01
N PHE A 10 8.97 -10.10 -6.46
CA PHE A 10 9.41 -11.41 -5.97
C PHE A 10 10.94 -11.58 -6.05
N HIS A 11 11.56 -11.25 -7.18
CA HIS A 11 13.00 -11.40 -7.36
C HIS A 11 13.77 -10.52 -6.37
N ARG A 12 13.46 -9.22 -6.31
CA ARG A 12 14.15 -8.30 -5.40
C ARG A 12 14.01 -8.70 -3.93
N LEU A 13 12.79 -9.05 -3.50
CA LEU A 13 12.58 -9.50 -2.13
C LEU A 13 13.37 -10.77 -1.83
N SER A 14 13.37 -11.75 -2.74
CA SER A 14 14.09 -13.01 -2.54
C SER A 14 15.62 -12.86 -2.48
N THR A 15 16.17 -11.81 -3.08
CA THR A 15 17.62 -11.57 -3.13
C THR A 15 18.12 -10.57 -2.10
N GLU A 16 17.31 -9.57 -1.74
CA GLU A 16 17.73 -8.44 -0.92
C GLU A 16 17.16 -8.47 0.50
N VAL A 17 16.16 -9.33 0.77
CA VAL A 17 15.50 -9.41 2.07
C VAL A 17 15.62 -10.82 2.63
N GLU A 18 16.39 -10.96 3.70
CA GLU A 18 16.70 -12.24 4.34
C GLU A 18 15.44 -13.06 4.66
N TYR A 19 14.38 -12.41 5.15
CA TYR A 19 13.12 -13.09 5.46
C TYR A 19 12.49 -13.77 4.23
N PHE A 20 12.68 -13.21 3.04
CA PHE A 20 12.16 -13.76 1.79
C PHE A 20 13.16 -14.66 1.07
N ALA A 21 14.40 -14.78 1.53
CA ALA A 21 15.32 -15.76 0.97
C ALA A 21 14.79 -17.20 1.15
N PRO A 22 15.14 -18.13 0.25
CA PRO A 22 14.95 -19.56 0.49
C PRO A 22 15.70 -19.99 1.75
N THR A 23 15.04 -20.76 2.62
CA THR A 23 15.62 -21.24 3.88
C THR A 23 15.39 -22.73 4.02
N GLU A 24 16.30 -23.43 4.69
CA GLU A 24 16.14 -24.83 5.09
C GLU A 24 16.12 -24.94 6.61
N ASP A 25 15.32 -25.88 7.15
CA ASP A 25 15.33 -26.16 8.58
C ASP A 25 16.54 -27.03 8.98
N ALA A 26 16.74 -27.23 10.28
CA ALA A 26 17.85 -28.05 10.80
C ALA A 26 17.81 -29.53 10.35
N ALA A 27 16.69 -29.99 9.78
CA ALA A 27 16.53 -31.32 9.20
C ALA A 27 16.70 -31.32 7.66
N GLY A 28 17.09 -30.18 7.07
CA GLY A 28 17.28 -30.02 5.61
C GLY A 28 15.97 -29.91 4.82
N ARG A 29 14.82 -29.67 5.48
CA ARG A 29 13.55 -29.47 4.78
C ARG A 29 13.43 -28.02 4.35
N SER A 30 13.06 -27.81 3.09
CA SER A 30 12.81 -26.47 2.58
C SER A 30 11.67 -25.81 3.36
N GLY A 31 11.92 -24.60 3.85
CA GLY A 31 10.90 -23.75 4.43
C GLY A 31 9.95 -23.18 3.37
N LEU A 32 9.13 -22.22 3.79
CA LEU A 32 8.22 -21.52 2.90
C LEU A 32 8.97 -20.83 1.76
N SER A 33 8.52 -21.09 0.54
CA SER A 33 9.11 -20.45 -0.64
C SER A 33 8.86 -18.93 -0.64
N PRO A 34 9.74 -18.14 -1.26
CA PRO A 34 9.56 -16.69 -1.32
C PRO A 34 8.26 -16.30 -2.05
N ILE A 35 7.85 -17.10 -3.05
CA ILE A 35 6.62 -16.85 -3.82
C ILE A 35 5.38 -17.06 -2.94
N GLN A 36 5.39 -18.05 -2.04
CA GLN A 36 4.31 -18.26 -1.07
C GLN A 36 4.23 -17.08 -0.11
N LYS A 37 5.38 -16.63 0.43
CA LYS A 37 5.44 -15.48 1.36
C LYS A 37 4.91 -14.19 0.69
N CYS A 38 5.33 -13.90 -0.55
CA CYS A 38 4.85 -12.73 -1.30
C CYS A 38 3.35 -12.82 -1.61
N THR A 39 2.89 -14.00 -2.06
CA THR A 39 1.47 -14.22 -2.39
C THR A 39 0.59 -14.04 -1.15
N ALA A 40 1.02 -14.54 0.00
CA ALA A 40 0.32 -14.37 1.26
C ALA A 40 0.13 -12.90 1.64
N ALA A 41 1.19 -12.09 1.52
CA ALA A 41 1.12 -10.65 1.82
C ALA A 41 0.22 -9.90 0.84
N ILE A 42 0.38 -10.15 -0.47
CA ILE A 42 -0.41 -9.47 -1.51
C ILE A 42 -1.89 -9.83 -1.40
N ARG A 43 -2.25 -11.07 -1.06
CA ARG A 43 -3.65 -11.46 -0.87
C ARG A 43 -4.28 -10.75 0.33
N GLN A 44 -3.56 -10.65 1.45
CA GLN A 44 -4.03 -9.89 2.61
C GLN A 44 -4.28 -8.42 2.25
N LEU A 45 -3.37 -7.79 1.50
CA LEU A 45 -3.52 -6.41 1.04
C LEU A 45 -4.69 -6.23 0.05
N ALA A 46 -4.86 -7.16 -0.89
CA ALA A 46 -5.85 -7.04 -1.96
C ALA A 46 -7.29 -7.23 -1.49
N TYR A 47 -7.51 -8.14 -0.52
CA TYR A 47 -8.86 -8.52 -0.10
C TYR A 47 -9.25 -7.96 1.27
N GLY A 48 -8.29 -7.42 2.03
CA GLY A 48 -8.54 -6.97 3.41
C GLY A 48 -9.02 -8.10 4.34
N SER A 49 -8.85 -9.35 3.92
CA SER A 49 -9.31 -10.52 4.67
C SER A 49 -8.36 -10.84 5.81
N GLY A 50 -8.89 -11.52 6.83
CA GLY A 50 -8.08 -12.01 7.95
C GLY A 50 -6.95 -12.92 7.46
N ALA A 51 -5.85 -12.93 8.21
CA ALA A 51 -4.70 -13.78 7.92
C ALA A 51 -5.03 -15.28 7.95
N ASP A 52 -6.15 -15.65 8.58
CA ASP A 52 -6.75 -16.99 8.62
C ASP A 52 -7.21 -17.47 7.23
N THR A 53 -7.82 -16.60 6.42
CA THR A 53 -8.27 -16.95 5.06
C THR A 53 -7.12 -17.23 4.09
N VAL A 54 -5.89 -16.83 4.43
CA VAL A 54 -4.69 -17.10 3.63
C VAL A 54 -4.23 -18.55 3.80
N ASP A 55 -4.60 -19.21 4.91
CA ASP A 55 -4.29 -20.62 5.15
C ASP A 55 -4.95 -21.54 4.11
N GLU A 56 -6.19 -21.23 3.70
CA GLU A 56 -6.91 -22.04 2.70
C GLU A 56 -6.19 -22.11 1.34
N TYR A 57 -5.52 -21.03 0.94
CA TYR A 57 -4.88 -20.92 -0.38
C TYR A 57 -3.39 -21.23 -0.36
N VAL A 58 -2.68 -20.79 0.69
CA VAL A 58 -1.21 -20.84 0.75
C VAL A 58 -0.72 -21.82 1.81
N ARG A 59 -1.62 -22.39 2.64
CA ARG A 59 -1.33 -23.30 3.76
C ARG A 59 -0.33 -22.69 4.74
N LEU A 60 -0.66 -21.48 5.17
CA LEU A 60 0.13 -20.66 6.08
C LEU A 60 -0.67 -20.40 7.35
N GLY A 61 -0.11 -20.80 8.50
CA GLY A 61 -0.66 -20.41 9.78
C GLY A 61 -0.72 -18.88 9.93
N GLU A 62 -1.77 -18.40 10.59
CA GLU A 62 -2.12 -16.99 10.74
C GLU A 62 -0.92 -16.10 11.12
N THR A 63 -0.15 -16.50 12.14
CA THR A 63 1.04 -15.74 12.59
C THR A 63 2.08 -15.58 11.48
N LYS A 64 2.28 -16.62 10.66
CA LYS A 64 3.24 -16.57 9.54
C LYS A 64 2.70 -15.70 8.41
N ALA A 65 1.40 -15.76 8.11
CA ALA A 65 0.77 -14.88 7.13
C ALA A 65 0.90 -13.40 7.54
N ARG A 66 0.64 -13.08 8.82
CA ARG A 66 0.80 -11.72 9.36
C ARG A 66 2.26 -11.25 9.31
N ASN A 67 3.22 -12.11 9.65
CA ASN A 67 4.64 -11.77 9.55
C ASN A 67 5.07 -11.54 8.09
N CYS A 68 4.56 -12.33 7.15
CA CYS A 68 4.79 -12.09 5.73
C CYS A 68 4.25 -10.73 5.31
N LEU A 69 3.06 -10.34 5.76
CA LEU A 69 2.50 -9.02 5.48
C LEU A 69 3.42 -7.91 5.99
N HIS A 70 3.81 -7.93 7.27
CA HIS A 70 4.68 -6.91 7.85
C HIS A 70 6.03 -6.80 7.14
N GLN A 71 6.72 -7.93 6.95
CA GLN A 71 8.02 -7.97 6.29
C GLN A 71 7.92 -7.54 4.83
N PHE A 72 6.84 -7.92 4.14
CA PHE A 72 6.57 -7.50 2.77
C PHE A 72 6.37 -5.98 2.69
N THR A 73 5.52 -5.40 3.56
CA THR A 73 5.26 -3.96 3.54
C THR A 73 6.51 -3.13 3.81
N THR A 74 7.34 -3.55 4.77
CA THR A 74 8.62 -2.90 5.06
C THR A 74 9.56 -2.99 3.86
N ALA A 75 9.73 -4.19 3.30
CA ALA A 75 10.56 -4.39 2.11
C ALA A 75 10.08 -3.59 0.89
N ILE A 76 8.76 -3.47 0.68
CA ILE A 76 8.22 -2.66 -0.42
C ILE A 76 8.59 -1.19 -0.24
N ILE A 77 8.44 -0.66 0.98
CA ILE A 77 8.82 0.73 1.28
C ILE A 77 10.32 0.94 1.06
N ASP A 78 11.16 0.06 1.61
CA ASP A 78 12.61 0.21 1.55
C ASP A 78 13.15 0.06 0.12
N LEU A 79 12.61 -0.88 -0.66
CA LEU A 79 13.13 -1.20 -1.98
C LEU A 79 12.53 -0.35 -3.09
N PHE A 80 11.27 0.08 -2.94
CA PHE A 80 10.50 0.74 -4.00
C PHE A 80 9.94 2.11 -3.61
N GLY A 81 10.01 2.51 -2.34
CA GLY A 81 9.46 3.78 -1.85
C GLY A 81 10.08 4.99 -2.55
N ASP A 82 11.40 5.03 -2.71
CA ASP A 82 12.07 6.14 -3.39
C ASP A 82 11.71 6.25 -4.88
N GLU A 83 11.30 5.14 -5.50
CA GLU A 83 10.85 5.13 -6.89
C GLU A 83 9.36 5.46 -7.01
N TYR A 84 8.50 4.92 -6.14
CA TYR A 84 7.05 4.97 -6.35
C TYR A 84 6.28 5.84 -5.36
N LEU A 85 6.89 6.24 -4.24
CA LEU A 85 6.30 7.07 -3.19
C LEU A 85 7.19 8.29 -2.94
N ARG A 86 7.18 9.22 -3.87
CA ARG A 86 7.95 10.47 -3.79
C ARG A 86 7.26 11.60 -4.52
N ARG A 87 7.65 12.84 -4.23
CA ARG A 87 7.21 14.01 -5.01
C ARG A 87 7.70 13.90 -6.47
N PRO A 88 6.92 14.37 -7.46
CA PRO A 88 7.32 14.33 -8.87
C PRO A 88 8.50 15.24 -9.13
N THR A 89 9.43 14.81 -9.98
CA THR A 89 10.45 15.69 -10.55
C THR A 89 9.85 16.53 -11.68
N SER A 90 10.61 17.49 -12.21
CA SER A 90 10.21 18.25 -13.40
C SER A 90 9.98 17.33 -14.61
N GLU A 91 10.79 16.28 -14.77
CA GLU A 91 10.65 15.29 -15.85
C GLU A 91 9.37 14.45 -15.68
N ASP A 92 9.08 14.01 -14.45
CA ASP A 92 7.84 13.29 -14.16
C ASP A 92 6.62 14.16 -14.49
N LEU A 93 6.65 15.43 -14.08
CA LEU A 93 5.58 16.37 -14.31
C LEU A 93 5.34 16.60 -15.81
N GLU A 94 6.40 16.85 -16.59
CA GLU A 94 6.30 17.03 -18.04
C GLU A 94 5.69 15.80 -18.72
N ARG A 95 6.16 14.61 -18.35
CA ARG A 95 5.66 13.33 -18.86
C ARG A 95 4.18 13.10 -18.51
N LEU A 96 3.76 13.43 -17.28
CA LEU A 96 2.38 13.31 -16.83
C LEU A 96 1.46 14.28 -17.57
N LEU A 97 1.86 15.55 -17.67
CA LEU A 97 1.12 16.58 -18.39
C LEU A 97 0.96 16.23 -19.87
N HIS A 98 2.02 15.72 -20.50
CA HIS A 98 1.98 15.25 -21.88
C HIS A 98 0.97 14.11 -22.06
N LYS A 99 0.96 13.12 -21.16
CA LYS A 99 0.00 12.01 -21.21
C LYS A 99 -1.43 12.44 -20.87
N GLY A 100 -1.62 13.35 -19.92
CA GLY A 100 -2.90 13.96 -19.61
C GLY A 100 -3.48 14.64 -20.84
N GLN A 101 -2.67 15.48 -21.51
CA GLN A 101 -3.04 16.14 -22.76
C GLN A 101 -3.48 15.14 -23.84
N GLN A 102 -2.68 14.09 -24.09
CA GLN A 102 -3.00 13.05 -25.08
C GLN A 102 -4.31 12.30 -24.78
N ARG A 103 -4.68 12.20 -23.50
CA ARG A 103 -5.90 11.52 -23.05
C ARG A 103 -7.10 12.47 -22.90
N GLY A 104 -6.95 13.75 -23.21
CA GLY A 104 -8.03 14.75 -23.11
C GLY A 104 -8.19 15.40 -21.74
N PHE A 105 -7.20 15.25 -20.85
CA PHE A 105 -7.18 15.82 -19.50
C PHE A 105 -6.00 16.81 -19.36
N PRO A 106 -6.08 18.02 -19.97
CA PRO A 106 -5.03 19.02 -19.86
C PRO A 106 -4.79 19.41 -18.40
N GLY A 107 -3.51 19.43 -17.98
CA GLY A 107 -3.13 19.79 -16.60
C GLY A 107 -3.22 18.66 -15.57
N MET A 108 -3.72 17.48 -15.94
CA MET A 108 -3.84 16.35 -15.01
C MET A 108 -2.47 15.72 -14.69
N ILE A 109 -2.15 15.64 -13.39
CA ILE A 109 -0.91 15.01 -12.89
C ILE A 109 -1.17 13.71 -12.11
N GLY A 110 -2.43 13.43 -11.78
CA GLY A 110 -2.84 12.24 -11.04
C GLY A 110 -4.32 12.31 -10.68
N SER A 111 -4.81 11.25 -10.06
CA SER A 111 -6.11 11.21 -9.39
C SER A 111 -5.89 11.30 -7.89
N ILE A 112 -6.65 12.16 -7.23
CA ILE A 112 -6.74 12.19 -5.77
C ILE A 112 -7.83 11.23 -5.31
N ASP A 113 -7.62 10.56 -4.19
CA ASP A 113 -8.65 9.84 -3.46
C ASP A 113 -8.42 9.92 -1.95
N CYS A 114 -9.49 9.73 -1.18
CA CYS A 114 -9.50 9.81 0.27
C CYS A 114 -10.10 8.53 0.88
N MET A 115 -9.41 7.91 1.82
CA MET A 115 -9.89 6.76 2.58
C MET A 115 -10.07 7.14 4.05
N HIS A 116 -11.25 6.86 4.61
CA HIS A 116 -11.56 7.13 6.02
C HIS A 116 -11.27 5.92 6.90
N TRP A 117 -10.46 6.13 7.94
CA TRP A 117 -10.07 5.10 8.89
C TRP A 117 -10.65 5.39 10.27
N GLU A 118 -11.40 4.45 10.84
CA GLU A 118 -11.94 4.58 12.19
C GLU A 118 -10.81 4.78 13.21
N TRP A 119 -10.88 5.89 13.94
CA TRP A 119 -9.91 6.24 14.95
C TRP A 119 -10.43 5.86 16.34
N LYS A 120 -10.32 4.56 16.65
CA LYS A 120 -10.79 3.99 17.93
C LYS A 120 -10.30 4.74 19.18
N ASN A 121 -9.05 5.24 19.14
CA ASN A 121 -8.39 5.92 20.26
C ASN A 121 -8.32 7.46 20.06
N CYS A 122 -9.29 8.05 19.36
CA CYS A 122 -9.37 9.51 19.18
C CYS A 122 -9.53 10.22 20.53
N PRO A 123 -8.66 11.19 20.87
CA PRO A 123 -8.82 12.00 22.07
C PRO A 123 -10.19 12.69 22.12
N THR A 124 -10.84 12.72 23.28
CA THR A 124 -12.18 13.34 23.45
C THR A 124 -12.23 14.77 22.92
N ALA A 125 -11.15 15.54 23.12
CA ALA A 125 -11.06 16.92 22.65
C ALA A 125 -11.14 17.05 21.11
N TRP A 126 -10.82 16.00 20.35
CA TRP A 126 -10.78 16.01 18.88
C TRP A 126 -11.97 15.28 18.25
N GLN A 127 -12.77 14.53 19.01
CA GLN A 127 -13.92 13.77 18.49
C GLN A 127 -14.89 14.64 17.69
N GLY A 128 -15.18 15.86 18.16
CA GLY A 128 -16.09 16.77 17.45
C GLY A 128 -15.63 17.12 16.02
N MET A 129 -14.31 17.27 15.82
CA MET A 129 -13.74 17.56 14.50
C MET A 129 -13.64 16.31 13.61
N TYR A 130 -13.54 15.10 14.17
CA TYR A 130 -13.24 13.88 13.41
C TYR A 130 -14.46 12.97 13.18
N SER A 131 -15.62 13.21 13.81
CA SER A 131 -16.82 12.33 13.75
C SER A 131 -17.94 12.83 12.82
N ARG A 132 -17.67 13.12 11.53
CA ARG A 132 -18.63 13.77 10.62
C ARG A 132 -19.93 12.97 10.38
N GLY A 133 -20.94 13.17 11.21
CA GLY A 133 -22.26 12.52 11.06
C GLY A 133 -22.25 10.99 11.25
N THR A 134 -21.07 10.40 11.47
CA THR A 134 -20.84 9.04 11.93
C THR A 134 -20.66 9.06 13.45
N ASP A 135 -21.17 8.06 14.16
CA ASP A 135 -20.97 7.94 15.62
C ASP A 135 -19.49 7.77 16.03
N LYS A 136 -18.60 7.59 15.04
CA LYS A 136 -17.20 7.26 15.25
C LYS A 136 -16.27 8.26 14.55
N PRO A 137 -15.19 8.71 15.24
CA PRO A 137 -14.19 9.58 14.65
C PRO A 137 -13.37 8.83 13.60
N THR A 138 -13.06 9.48 12.48
CA THR A 138 -12.22 8.92 11.41
C THR A 138 -11.06 9.86 11.07
N ILE A 139 -9.89 9.28 10.78
CA ILE A 139 -8.75 9.99 10.16
C ILE A 139 -8.77 9.69 8.66
N VAL A 140 -8.48 10.71 7.85
CA VAL A 140 -8.39 10.57 6.39
C VAL A 140 -6.96 10.24 5.99
N LEU A 141 -6.82 9.20 5.16
CA LEU A 141 -5.68 8.97 4.27
C LEU A 141 -6.00 9.59 2.92
N GLU A 142 -5.28 10.62 2.55
CA GLU A 142 -5.31 11.20 1.21
C GLU A 142 -4.13 10.67 0.40
N ALA A 143 -4.35 10.35 -0.88
CA ALA A 143 -3.26 10.04 -1.79
C ALA A 143 -3.54 10.57 -3.20
N VAL A 144 -2.48 11.03 -3.87
CA VAL A 144 -2.51 11.34 -5.30
C VAL A 144 -1.68 10.32 -6.04
N ALA A 145 -2.33 9.57 -6.94
CA ALA A 145 -1.68 8.54 -7.75
C ALA A 145 -1.84 8.79 -9.24
N SER A 146 -0.82 8.50 -10.03
CA SER A 146 -0.91 8.53 -11.49
C SER A 146 -1.18 7.15 -12.08
N TYR A 147 -1.55 7.12 -13.37
CA TYR A 147 -1.92 5.91 -14.10
C TYR A 147 -0.81 4.84 -14.18
N ASP A 148 0.44 5.21 -13.88
CA ASP A 148 1.63 4.37 -13.96
C ASP A 148 2.14 3.90 -12.59
N LEU A 149 1.26 3.85 -11.59
CA LEU A 149 1.50 3.27 -10.25
C LEU A 149 2.33 4.14 -9.30
N TRP A 150 2.59 5.39 -9.67
CA TRP A 150 3.30 6.33 -8.81
C TRP A 150 2.34 7.04 -7.87
N ILE A 151 2.77 7.22 -6.62
CA ILE A 151 2.08 7.96 -5.57
C ILE A 151 2.92 9.21 -5.29
N TRP A 152 2.40 10.35 -5.73
CA TRP A 152 3.10 11.64 -5.68
C TRP A 152 2.93 12.37 -4.35
N HIS A 153 1.82 12.05 -3.69
CA HIS A 153 1.42 12.60 -2.42
C HIS A 153 0.70 11.52 -1.63
N ALA A 154 1.02 11.42 -0.34
CA ALA A 154 0.25 10.68 0.64
C ALA A 154 0.27 11.46 1.95
N PHE A 155 -0.91 11.70 2.52
CA PHE A 155 -1.06 12.41 3.78
C PHE A 155 -2.04 11.67 4.68
N PHE A 156 -1.68 11.51 5.95
CA PHE A 156 -2.51 10.85 6.95
C PHE A 156 -2.66 11.78 8.15
N GLY A 157 -3.89 12.17 8.48
CA GLY A 157 -4.15 13.04 9.63
C GLY A 157 -5.23 14.08 9.44
N ALA A 158 -5.78 14.22 8.23
CA ALA A 158 -6.91 15.10 8.00
C ALA A 158 -8.13 14.62 8.82
N PRO A 159 -8.87 15.55 9.46
CA PRO A 159 -10.19 15.27 10.03
C PRO A 159 -11.11 14.50 9.09
N GLY A 160 -11.82 13.50 9.62
CA GLY A 160 -12.85 12.74 8.91
C GLY A 160 -13.98 13.57 8.29
N THR A 161 -14.08 14.84 8.68
CA THR A 161 -14.95 15.82 8.02
C THR A 161 -14.51 16.18 6.60
N MET A 162 -13.24 15.94 6.26
CA MET A 162 -12.66 16.21 4.95
C MET A 162 -12.78 15.02 3.99
N ASN A 163 -12.92 15.34 2.72
CA ASN A 163 -12.95 14.44 1.58
C ASN A 163 -12.19 15.05 0.40
N ASP A 164 -12.14 14.31 -0.70
CA ASP A 164 -11.49 14.70 -1.95
C ASP A 164 -11.93 16.06 -2.50
N LEU A 165 -13.11 16.55 -2.13
CA LEU A 165 -13.61 17.87 -2.55
C LEU A 165 -13.04 19.05 -1.75
N ASN A 166 -12.64 18.86 -0.49
CA ASN A 166 -12.31 19.96 0.42
C ASN A 166 -10.97 19.82 1.14
N ILE A 167 -10.20 18.76 0.84
CA ILE A 167 -8.90 18.52 1.48
C ILE A 167 -7.76 19.31 0.84
N LEU A 168 -7.93 19.75 -0.41
CA LEU A 168 -6.97 20.57 -1.15
C LEU A 168 -7.27 22.09 -1.11
N ASP A 169 -8.38 22.50 -0.49
CA ASP A 169 -8.79 23.90 -0.28
C ASP A 169 -8.24 24.48 1.04
#